data_AF-A0AA47ELE3-F1
#
_entry.id   AF-A0AA47ELE3-F1
#
_cell.length_a   1.000
_cell.length_b   1.000
_cell.length_c   1.000
_cell.angle_alpha   90.00
_cell.angle_beta   90.00
_cell.angle_gamma   90.00
#
_symmetry.space_group_name_H-M   'P 1'
#
loop_
_entity.id
_entity.type
_entity.pdbx_description
1 polymer ?
#
loop_
_entity_poly.entity_id
_entity_poly.type
_entity_poly.pdbx_seq_one_letter_code
_entity_poly.pdbx_strand_id
1 'polypeptide(L)'
;MNKRSILMFSLVMSLMFMGGCTVSSPGELIQPPKLLDSQLKKDDINSIAKQLVPDKSKLVAISKISTGNPVVSVDVDNDKKDEIIAFFDLPESFEKGFVVIKEKDGKWNKIYEYKGEGSKIVNSEFLVINGKKALLFGNLISTHAGVAYNLFTVDNDNIKKVDLGTWNKMEVVKTSLETDKKEFVFAGWKLYAPDNTYVIDLIRFDGKKVTYAKDLYKEYFKNVVKYYKGIIKENSLDVSQWYFLADSQVKANMYNDALISIQKGIDVNNDKNKTFGAFSDTEFYLLKAQSLNGLKKYDESKTVSEDSAVKQINKLEKNTKAKDDKNDFSYMNDEKVLADIYLETAKSYYNLKQVDKGMQYYQKYLAIIKTLENKGYFEDSIVKDNAEKLQKIK
;
A
#
# COMPACT_ATOMS: atom_id res chain seq x y z
N MET A 1 79.83 57.34 38.72
CA MET A 1 79.52 57.25 37.28
C MET A 1 80.72 56.61 36.58
N ASN A 2 80.66 55.29 36.36
CA ASN A 2 80.22 54.59 35.13
C ASN A 2 81.31 54.63 34.05
N LYS A 3 82.18 53.62 34.04
CA LYS A 3 82.09 52.34 33.29
C LYS A 3 82.39 52.52 31.79
N ARG A 4 83.63 52.13 31.47
CA ARG A 4 84.05 51.31 30.31
C ARG A 4 83.86 51.96 28.93
N SER A 5 84.93 52.45 28.32
CA SER A 5 85.91 51.67 27.53
C SER A 5 85.33 51.19 26.19
N ILE A 6 86.05 51.53 25.13
CA ILE A 6 86.00 50.98 23.76
C ILE A 6 85.00 51.69 22.84
N LEU A 7 85.44 52.80 22.26
CA LEU A 7 84.81 53.40 21.09
C LEU A 7 85.90 53.95 20.17
N MET A 8 86.65 53.04 19.55
CA MET A 8 87.47 53.26 18.35
C MET A 8 88.22 51.96 18.06
N PHE A 9 87.66 51.09 17.22
CA PHE A 9 88.42 50.19 16.34
C PHE A 9 87.46 49.45 15.40
N SER A 10 87.90 49.30 14.14
CA SER A 10 87.31 48.52 13.05
C SER A 10 86.16 49.20 12.28
N LEU A 11 86.41 49.94 11.20
CA LEU A 11 87.02 49.51 9.93
C LEU A 11 86.15 48.45 9.23
N VAL A 12 85.57 48.87 8.10
CA VAL A 12 85.30 48.08 6.89
C VAL A 12 84.57 46.75 7.12
N MET A 13 83.24 46.81 7.13
CA MET A 13 82.37 45.73 6.63
C MET A 13 81.05 46.32 6.12
N SER A 14 81.18 47.37 5.30
CA SER A 14 80.11 47.85 4.44
C SER A 14 80.20 47.09 3.11
N LEU A 15 79.04 46.66 2.59
CA LEU A 15 78.81 45.87 1.37
C LEU A 15 78.89 44.36 1.57
N MET A 16 77.76 43.75 1.93
CA MET A 16 77.15 42.59 1.25
C MET A 16 75.95 42.12 2.08
N PHE A 17 74.75 42.62 1.79
CA PHE A 17 73.52 41.82 1.88
C PHE A 17 72.50 42.44 0.92
N MET A 18 72.47 41.89 -0.29
CA MET A 18 71.30 41.94 -1.16
C MET A 18 70.16 41.24 -0.44
N GLY A 19 69.06 41.95 -0.20
CA GLY A 19 67.78 41.39 0.23
C GLY A 19 66.71 41.94 -0.70
N GLY A 20 66.25 41.08 -1.62
CA GLY A 20 65.28 41.45 -2.64
C GLY A 20 63.92 41.87 -2.06
N CYS A 21 63.26 42.77 -2.76
CA CYS A 21 61.83 42.99 -2.63
C CYS A 21 61.09 41.71 -3.02
N THR A 22 60.47 41.02 -2.07
CA THR A 22 59.43 40.03 -2.38
C THR A 22 58.15 40.79 -2.69
N VAL A 23 57.90 41.06 -3.97
CA VAL A 23 56.59 41.52 -4.43
C VAL A 23 55.66 40.31 -4.30
N SER A 24 54.68 40.40 -3.39
CA SER A 24 53.62 39.41 -3.24
C SER A 24 52.95 39.17 -4.59
N SER A 25 52.76 37.91 -4.97
CA SER A 25 52.09 37.58 -6.23
C SER A 25 50.63 38.07 -6.21
N PRO A 26 50.04 38.47 -7.35
CA PRO A 26 48.65 38.94 -7.40
C PRO A 26 47.61 37.97 -6.85
N GLY A 27 47.96 36.68 -6.69
CA GLY A 27 47.09 35.65 -6.13
C GLY A 27 46.85 35.76 -4.61
N GLU A 28 47.72 36.43 -3.87
CA GLU A 28 47.55 36.62 -2.41
C GLU A 28 46.65 37.82 -2.06
N LEU A 29 46.37 38.70 -3.03
CA LEU A 29 45.43 39.83 -2.89
C LEU A 29 43.97 39.41 -3.15
N ILE A 30 43.72 38.20 -3.63
CA ILE A 30 42.38 37.63 -3.75
C ILE A 30 42.15 36.75 -2.53
N GLN A 31 41.79 37.37 -1.40
CA GLN A 31 41.15 36.59 -0.34
C GLN A 31 39.76 36.17 -0.84
N PRO A 32 39.37 34.89 -0.74
CA PRO A 32 37.99 34.50 -0.97
C PRO A 32 37.11 35.36 -0.05
N PRO A 33 35.94 35.81 -0.52
CA PRO A 33 35.09 36.69 0.25
C PRO A 33 34.85 36.05 1.62
N LYS A 34 35.30 36.72 2.68
CA LYS A 34 34.84 36.42 4.04
C LYS A 34 33.34 36.69 4.01
N LEU A 35 32.57 35.61 3.97
CA LEU A 35 31.13 35.65 4.10
C LEU A 35 30.82 36.51 5.32
N LEU A 36 30.12 37.62 5.11
CA LEU A 36 29.57 38.39 6.21
C LEU A 36 28.74 37.43 7.07
N ASP A 37 28.94 37.49 8.39
CA ASP A 37 28.14 36.82 9.41
C ASP A 37 26.62 37.12 9.32
N SER A 38 26.19 37.99 8.40
CA SER A 38 24.79 38.29 8.09
C SER A 38 24.13 37.37 7.05
N GLN A 39 24.79 36.29 6.59
CA GLN A 39 24.17 35.25 5.73
C GLN A 39 23.79 33.95 6.46
N LEU A 40 23.91 33.88 7.79
CA LEU A 40 23.30 32.83 8.60
C LEU A 40 21.82 33.16 8.84
N LYS A 41 20.90 32.78 7.93
CA LYS A 41 19.44 32.87 8.19
C LYS A 41 18.53 32.06 7.23
N LYS A 42 18.64 30.74 7.35
CA LYS A 42 17.57 29.72 7.31
C LYS A 42 18.35 28.43 7.46
N ASP A 43 18.23 27.75 8.60
CA ASP A 43 18.92 26.48 8.78
C ASP A 43 18.65 25.58 7.57
N ASP A 44 19.71 25.13 6.90
CA ASP A 44 19.57 24.19 5.79
C ASP A 44 18.87 22.94 6.33
N ILE A 45 17.61 22.72 5.92
CA ILE A 45 16.79 21.60 6.39
C ILE A 45 17.50 20.26 6.21
N ASN A 46 18.40 20.13 5.23
CA ASN A 46 19.21 18.93 5.04
C ASN A 46 20.24 18.75 6.15
N SER A 47 20.84 19.83 6.62
CA SER A 47 21.79 19.81 7.73
C SER A 47 21.09 19.47 9.04
N ILE A 48 19.90 20.02 9.30
CA ILE A 48 19.05 19.62 10.43
C ILE A 48 18.69 18.14 10.35
N ALA A 49 18.18 17.71 9.19
CA ALA A 49 17.79 16.32 8.95
C ALA A 49 18.95 15.36 9.21
N LYS A 50 20.14 15.62 8.65
CA LYS A 50 21.34 14.79 8.84
C LYS A 50 21.73 14.61 10.31
N GLN A 51 21.48 15.61 11.14
CA GLN A 51 21.79 15.55 12.58
C GLN A 51 20.75 14.76 13.39
N LEU A 52 19.52 14.64 12.87
CA LEU A 52 18.38 14.08 13.62
C LEU A 52 17.87 12.72 13.09
N VAL A 53 18.29 12.30 11.89
CA VAL A 53 18.10 10.91 11.43
C VAL A 53 18.87 9.91 12.31
N PRO A 54 18.49 8.63 12.33
CA PRO A 54 19.16 7.63 13.16
C PRO A 54 20.66 7.49 12.87
N ASP A 55 21.42 7.08 13.89
CA ASP A 55 22.84 6.75 13.71
C ASP A 55 23.04 5.70 12.62
N LYS A 56 24.13 5.86 11.86
CA LYS A 56 24.52 5.00 10.71
C LYS A 56 23.52 5.01 9.54
N SER A 57 22.42 5.76 9.63
CA SER A 57 21.52 5.96 8.51
C SER A 57 22.10 6.95 7.49
N LYS A 58 21.57 6.89 6.28
CA LYS A 58 21.84 7.84 5.20
C LYS A 58 20.53 8.39 4.70
N LEU A 59 20.48 9.68 4.37
CA LEU A 59 19.34 10.22 3.63
C LEU A 59 19.17 9.47 2.31
N VAL A 60 17.92 9.16 1.96
CA VAL A 60 17.60 8.42 0.73
C VAL A 60 18.04 9.23 -0.50
N ALA A 61 18.40 8.56 -1.59
CA ALA A 61 18.71 9.26 -2.83
C ALA A 61 17.44 9.83 -3.46
N ILE A 62 17.52 11.04 -4.05
CA ILE A 62 16.43 11.70 -4.79
C ILE A 62 15.75 10.75 -5.78
N SER A 63 16.54 9.98 -6.55
CA SER A 63 16.04 9.03 -7.55
C SER A 63 15.29 7.81 -6.99
N LYS A 64 15.26 7.65 -5.66
CA LYS A 64 14.69 6.49 -4.96
C LYS A 64 13.47 6.85 -4.12
N ILE A 65 12.90 8.05 -4.27
CA ILE A 65 11.74 8.48 -3.49
C ILE A 65 10.75 9.27 -4.35
N SER A 66 9.44 9.03 -4.16
CA SER A 66 8.41 9.63 -5.02
C SER A 66 8.24 11.13 -4.81
N THR A 67 8.63 11.67 -3.65
CA THR A 67 8.70 13.13 -3.43
C THR A 67 9.76 13.82 -4.28
N GLY A 68 10.71 13.06 -4.85
CA GLY A 68 11.90 13.60 -5.50
C GLY A 68 12.88 14.31 -4.55
N ASN A 69 12.60 14.38 -3.25
CA ASN A 69 13.45 15.01 -2.25
C ASN A 69 13.49 14.18 -0.97
N PRO A 70 14.69 13.80 -0.47
CA PRO A 70 14.80 13.01 0.76
C PRO A 70 14.51 13.80 2.02
N VAL A 71 14.41 15.13 1.92
CA VAL A 71 14.03 16.02 3.00
C VAL A 71 12.96 16.97 2.46
N VAL A 72 11.82 17.04 3.13
CA VAL A 72 10.67 17.87 2.73
C VAL A 72 10.25 18.74 3.91
N SER A 73 9.98 20.02 3.63
CA SER A 73 9.38 20.97 4.56
C SER A 73 7.88 21.03 4.28
N VAL A 74 7.04 20.73 5.26
CA VAL A 74 5.59 20.67 5.07
C VAL A 74 4.86 20.79 6.41
N ASP A 75 3.89 21.69 6.49
CA ASP A 75 2.92 21.77 7.60
C ASP A 75 2.02 20.51 7.59
N VAL A 76 2.32 19.53 8.46
CA VAL A 76 1.60 18.25 8.53
C VAL A 76 0.54 18.20 9.63
N ASP A 77 0.61 19.08 10.62
CA ASP A 77 -0.39 19.15 11.70
C ASP A 77 -1.33 20.37 11.64
N ASN A 78 -1.19 21.18 10.59
CA ASN A 78 -2.01 22.35 10.23
C ASN A 78 -1.89 23.51 11.24
N ASP A 79 -0.72 23.68 11.84
CA ASP A 79 -0.39 24.80 12.76
C ASP A 79 0.21 26.03 12.04
N LYS A 80 0.34 25.97 10.71
CA LYS A 80 0.95 26.98 9.81
C LYS A 80 2.47 27.10 9.92
N LYS A 81 3.14 26.16 10.60
CA LYS A 81 4.59 26.01 10.59
C LYS A 81 4.93 24.69 9.92
N ASP A 82 5.98 24.69 9.12
CA ASP A 82 6.39 23.46 8.46
C ASP A 82 7.17 22.56 9.43
N GLU A 83 6.83 21.28 9.44
CA GLU A 83 7.72 20.23 9.93
C GLU A 83 8.70 19.79 8.83
N ILE A 84 9.82 19.22 9.26
CA ILE A 84 10.77 18.56 8.36
C ILE A 84 10.49 17.04 8.40
N ILE A 85 10.21 16.47 7.23
CA ILE A 85 10.14 15.04 7.01
C ILE A 85 11.42 14.61 6.30
N ALA A 86 12.24 13.79 6.97
CA ALA A 86 13.49 13.29 6.40
C ALA A 86 13.47 11.77 6.26
N PHE A 87 13.63 11.30 5.03
CA PHE A 87 13.62 9.88 4.68
C PHE A 87 15.02 9.30 4.72
N PHE A 88 15.16 8.14 5.35
CA PHE A 88 16.46 7.52 5.59
C PHE A 88 16.49 6.03 5.21
N ASP A 89 17.71 5.60 4.90
CA ASP A 89 18.13 4.24 4.64
C ASP A 89 19.09 3.80 5.75
N LEU A 90 18.90 2.60 6.31
CA LEU A 90 19.86 1.95 7.21
C LEU A 90 20.61 0.86 6.42
N PRO A 91 21.79 1.14 5.83
CA PRO A 91 22.40 0.30 4.80
C PRO A 91 22.74 -1.13 5.25
N GLU A 92 22.98 -1.33 6.55
CA GLU A 92 23.32 -2.62 7.15
C GLU A 92 22.08 -3.40 7.63
N SER A 93 20.88 -2.89 7.35
CA SER A 93 19.61 -3.48 7.80
C SER A 93 18.61 -3.58 6.65
N PHE A 94 17.56 -4.39 6.87
CA PHE A 94 16.39 -4.44 6.02
C PHE A 94 15.34 -3.38 6.43
N GLU A 95 15.77 -2.23 6.96
CA GLU A 95 14.89 -1.18 7.45
C GLU A 95 15.08 0.13 6.68
N LYS A 96 13.96 0.73 6.28
CA LYS A 96 13.88 2.07 5.68
C LYS A 96 12.78 2.86 6.38
N GLY A 97 12.95 4.17 6.42
CA GLY A 97 12.12 4.97 7.31
C GLY A 97 12.10 6.44 7.04
N PHE A 98 11.48 7.15 7.96
CA PHE A 98 11.49 8.60 8.01
C PHE A 98 11.47 9.09 9.46
N VAL A 99 11.93 10.33 9.66
CA VAL A 99 11.75 11.07 10.89
C VAL A 99 10.85 12.27 10.65
N VAL A 100 10.09 12.65 11.67
CA VAL A 100 9.36 13.91 11.71
C VAL A 100 10.08 14.81 12.71
N ILE A 101 10.44 16.01 12.26
CA ILE A 101 11.21 16.98 13.01
C ILE A 101 10.40 18.27 13.09
N LYS A 102 10.22 18.79 14.30
CA LYS A 102 9.42 19.99 14.58
C LYS A 102 10.22 20.98 15.40
N GLU A 103 10.07 22.27 15.12
CA GLU A 103 10.68 23.33 15.90
C GLU A 103 9.86 23.59 17.18
N LYS A 104 10.52 23.50 18.34
CA LYS A 104 9.95 23.86 19.65
C LYS A 104 10.94 24.72 20.40
N ASP A 105 10.46 25.86 20.92
CA ASP A 105 11.26 26.79 21.71
C ASP A 105 12.57 27.23 21.02
N GLY A 106 12.52 27.45 19.70
CA GLY A 106 13.66 27.85 18.89
C GLY A 106 14.67 26.74 18.60
N LYS A 107 14.31 25.48 18.82
CA LYS A 107 15.15 24.31 18.56
C LYS A 107 14.43 23.25 17.74
N TRP A 108 15.11 22.67 16.78
CA TRP A 108 14.62 21.52 16.02
C TRP A 108 14.74 20.24 16.84
N ASN A 109 13.62 19.53 16.99
CA ASN A 109 13.55 18.28 17.74
C ASN A 109 12.93 17.19 16.88
N LYS A 110 13.49 15.99 16.92
CA LYS A 110 12.83 14.80 16.36
C LYS A 110 11.63 14.44 17.25
N ILE A 111 10.42 14.55 16.71
CA ILE A 111 9.18 14.20 17.41
C ILE A 111 8.71 12.78 17.07
N TYR A 112 9.20 12.20 15.97
CA TYR A 112 8.85 10.84 15.57
C TYR A 112 9.93 10.20 14.71
N GLU A 113 10.02 8.88 14.80
CA GLU A 113 10.86 8.02 13.97
C GLU A 113 10.06 6.79 13.58
N TYR A 114 9.98 6.53 12.28
CA TYR A 114 9.45 5.29 11.74
C TYR A 114 10.56 4.49 11.10
N LYS A 115 10.68 3.22 11.50
CA LYS A 115 11.48 2.20 10.83
C LYS A 115 10.52 1.11 10.36
N GLY A 116 10.41 0.94 9.05
CA GLY A 116 9.64 -0.15 8.47
C GLY A 116 10.57 -1.11 7.75
N GLU A 117 10.22 -2.39 7.78
CA GLU A 117 10.93 -3.39 6.99
C GLU A 117 10.75 -3.14 5.49
N GLY A 118 11.81 -3.34 4.72
CA GLY A 118 11.79 -3.22 3.27
C GLY A 118 13.15 -2.95 2.63
N SER A 119 13.30 -3.40 1.38
CA SER A 119 14.49 -3.17 0.55
C SER A 119 14.61 -1.72 0.07
N LYS A 120 13.47 -1.04 -0.16
CA LYS A 120 13.40 0.34 -0.65
C LYS A 120 12.08 1.02 -0.28
N ILE A 121 12.12 2.35 -0.18
CA ILE A 121 10.92 3.19 -0.17
C ILE A 121 10.41 3.28 -1.61
N VAL A 122 9.15 2.97 -1.84
CA VAL A 122 8.52 3.05 -3.18
C VAL A 122 7.43 4.09 -3.27
N ASN A 123 6.89 4.50 -2.13
CA ASN A 123 5.91 5.57 -2.07
C ASN A 123 6.11 6.40 -0.80
N SER A 124 5.93 7.70 -0.97
CA SER A 124 6.00 8.76 0.03
C SER A 124 5.20 9.93 -0.55
N GLU A 125 3.88 9.88 -0.43
CA GLU A 125 2.97 10.87 -1.00
C GLU A 125 2.18 11.54 0.12
N PHE A 126 1.97 12.85 0.01
CA PHE A 126 1.09 13.57 0.93
C PHE A 126 -0.32 13.60 0.37
N LEU A 127 -1.26 13.09 1.16
CA LEU A 127 -2.68 13.09 0.89
C LEU A 127 -3.37 14.08 1.83
N VAL A 128 -4.54 14.59 1.46
CA VAL A 128 -5.41 15.36 2.36
C VAL A 128 -6.56 14.47 2.82
N ILE A 129 -6.67 14.27 4.14
CA ILE A 129 -7.70 13.46 4.79
C ILE A 129 -8.28 14.29 5.93
N ASN A 130 -9.59 14.54 5.88
CA ASN A 130 -10.29 15.41 6.85
C ASN A 130 -9.67 16.81 6.98
N GLY A 131 -9.19 17.38 5.86
CA GLY A 131 -8.51 18.68 5.85
C GLY A 131 -7.13 18.68 6.50
N LYS A 132 -6.62 17.53 6.96
CA LYS A 132 -5.27 17.36 7.48
C LYS A 132 -4.39 16.63 6.47
N LYS A 133 -3.10 17.00 6.38
CA LYS A 133 -2.16 16.24 5.57
C LYS A 133 -1.85 14.89 6.22
N ALA A 134 -1.69 13.88 5.40
CA ALA A 134 -1.32 12.53 5.80
C ALA A 134 -0.23 12.02 4.88
N LEU A 135 0.80 11.39 5.44
CA LEU A 135 1.86 10.76 4.67
C LEU A 135 1.48 9.31 4.36
N LEU A 136 1.26 9.01 3.09
CA LEU A 136 1.17 7.66 2.57
C LEU A 136 2.58 7.14 2.28
N PHE A 137 2.99 6.09 2.98
CA PHE A 137 4.34 5.56 2.95
C PHE A 137 4.34 4.08 2.58
N GLY A 138 5.17 3.70 1.61
CA GLY A 138 5.25 2.34 1.10
C GLY A 138 6.69 1.80 1.12
N ASN A 139 6.91 0.69 1.82
CA ASN A 139 8.17 -0.04 1.82
C ASN A 139 8.05 -1.33 1.01
N LEU A 140 8.93 -1.53 0.02
CA LEU A 140 8.97 -2.78 -0.75
C LEU A 140 9.60 -3.88 0.10
N ILE A 141 8.82 -4.88 0.48
CA ILE A 141 9.32 -6.10 1.12
C ILE A 141 10.05 -6.93 0.07
N SER A 142 9.35 -7.36 -0.97
CA SER A 142 9.94 -7.99 -2.14
C SER A 142 9.03 -7.81 -3.34
N THR A 143 9.52 -8.10 -4.54
CA THR A 143 8.69 -8.03 -5.76
C THR A 143 7.48 -8.96 -5.69
N HIS A 144 7.62 -10.12 -5.03
CA HIS A 144 6.56 -11.10 -4.85
C HIS A 144 5.64 -10.75 -3.67
N ALA A 145 6.20 -10.48 -2.48
CA ALA A 145 5.42 -10.13 -1.29
C ALA A 145 4.69 -8.78 -1.44
N GLY A 146 5.26 -7.87 -2.24
CA GLY A 146 4.70 -6.55 -2.49
C GLY A 146 5.25 -5.50 -1.54
N VAL A 147 4.47 -4.44 -1.39
CA VAL A 147 4.82 -3.20 -0.69
C VAL A 147 3.92 -3.07 0.53
N ALA A 148 4.50 -2.95 1.72
CA ALA A 148 3.78 -2.65 2.94
C ALA A 148 3.44 -1.16 2.97
N TYR A 149 2.15 -0.82 2.89
CA TYR A 149 1.67 0.55 2.90
C TYR A 149 1.16 0.95 4.28
N ASN A 150 1.53 2.16 4.68
CA ASN A 150 1.12 2.74 5.95
C ASN A 150 0.72 4.19 5.73
N LEU A 151 -0.28 4.64 6.48
CA LEU A 151 -0.73 6.02 6.48
C LEU A 151 -0.41 6.66 7.83
N PHE A 152 0.23 7.82 7.80
CA PHE A 152 0.62 8.56 8.99
C PHE A 152 -0.09 9.92 9.02
N THR A 153 -0.74 10.23 10.14
CA THR A 153 -1.32 11.56 10.41
C THR A 153 -0.68 12.15 11.65
N VAL A 154 -0.43 13.46 11.64
CA VAL A 154 0.18 14.19 12.76
C VAL A 154 -0.84 15.14 13.39
N ASP A 155 -0.89 15.20 14.72
CA ASP A 155 -1.74 16.11 15.48
C ASP A 155 -1.06 16.55 16.79
N ASN A 156 -0.50 17.77 16.81
CA ASN A 156 0.15 18.36 17.99
C ASN A 156 1.11 17.36 18.67
N ASP A 157 2.08 16.85 17.91
CA ASP A 157 3.07 15.81 18.28
C ASP A 157 2.58 14.36 18.37
N ASN A 158 1.28 14.10 18.25
CA ASN A 158 0.78 12.74 18.21
C ASN A 158 0.78 12.22 16.77
N ILE A 159 1.54 11.14 16.53
CA ILE A 159 1.55 10.46 15.23
C ILE A 159 0.65 9.24 15.33
N LYS A 160 -0.38 9.19 14.49
CA LYS A 160 -1.20 7.98 14.31
C LYS A 160 -0.76 7.27 13.03
N LYS A 161 -0.41 5.99 13.18
CA LYS A 161 -0.14 5.06 12.09
C LYS A 161 -1.38 4.21 11.82
N VAL A 162 -1.71 4.02 10.55
CA VAL A 162 -2.71 3.06 10.09
C VAL A 162 -2.04 2.13 9.09
N ASP A 163 -2.05 0.84 9.39
CA ASP A 163 -1.59 -0.20 8.46
C ASP A 163 -2.60 -0.31 7.33
N LEU A 164 -2.13 -0.11 6.10
CA LEU A 164 -2.91 -0.22 4.88
C LEU A 164 -2.71 -1.57 4.17
N GLY A 165 -1.95 -2.49 4.76
CA GLY A 165 -1.69 -3.83 4.24
C GLY A 165 -0.58 -3.86 3.19
N THR A 166 -0.37 -5.05 2.63
CA THR A 166 0.69 -5.29 1.66
C THR A 166 0.11 -5.51 0.26
N TRP A 167 0.54 -4.70 -0.70
CA TRP A 167 0.04 -4.72 -2.08
C TRP A 167 1.17 -4.66 -3.10
N ASN A 168 1.04 -5.39 -4.21
CA ASN A 168 2.02 -5.33 -5.30
C ASN A 168 1.84 -4.06 -6.14
N LYS A 169 0.62 -3.54 -6.25
CA LYS A 169 0.32 -2.19 -6.77
C LYS A 169 -0.74 -1.55 -5.90
N MET A 170 -0.69 -0.23 -5.78
CA MET A 170 -1.71 0.54 -5.09
C MET A 170 -2.02 1.79 -5.91
N GLU A 171 -3.30 2.05 -6.12
CA GLU A 171 -3.80 3.22 -6.84
C GLU A 171 -4.72 4.01 -5.92
N VAL A 172 -4.45 5.30 -5.75
CA VAL A 172 -5.37 6.19 -5.04
C VAL A 172 -6.52 6.53 -5.98
N VAL A 173 -7.71 6.01 -5.67
CA VAL A 173 -8.91 6.15 -6.51
C VAL A 173 -9.67 7.43 -6.18
N LYS A 174 -9.67 7.81 -4.90
CA LYS A 174 -10.34 9.03 -4.44
C LYS A 174 -9.67 9.56 -3.19
N THR A 175 -9.38 10.85 -3.20
CA THR A 175 -9.07 11.63 -2.01
C THR A 175 -10.14 12.69 -1.81
N SER A 176 -10.25 13.18 -0.59
CA SER A 176 -11.20 14.24 -0.29
C SER A 176 -10.60 15.57 -0.71
N LEU A 177 -11.13 16.17 -1.78
CA LEU A 177 -10.82 17.54 -2.18
C LEU A 177 -11.71 18.49 -1.36
N GLU A 178 -11.14 19.05 -0.30
CA GLU A 178 -11.50 20.27 0.46
C GLU A 178 -12.94 20.50 0.95
N THR A 179 -13.96 19.71 0.56
CA THR A 179 -15.34 19.90 1.03
C THR A 179 -16.05 18.57 1.31
N ASP A 180 -16.24 18.32 2.60
CA ASP A 180 -17.25 17.44 3.23
C ASP A 180 -17.20 15.92 3.11
N LYS A 181 -16.25 15.33 2.39
CA LYS A 181 -16.03 13.87 2.49
C LYS A 181 -14.80 13.57 3.34
N LYS A 182 -14.97 12.61 4.25
CA LYS A 182 -13.97 12.16 5.22
C LYS A 182 -13.33 10.86 4.73
N GLU A 183 -12.96 10.77 3.45
CA GLU A 183 -12.61 9.47 2.88
C GLU A 183 -11.35 9.50 2.01
N PHE A 184 -10.54 8.48 2.22
CA PHE A 184 -9.46 8.04 1.35
C PHE A 184 -9.87 6.68 0.79
N VAL A 185 -9.88 6.54 -0.54
CA VAL A 185 -10.16 5.28 -1.22
C VAL A 185 -8.98 4.91 -2.11
N PHE A 186 -8.51 3.68 -1.96
CA PHE A 186 -7.47 3.12 -2.81
C PHE A 186 -7.87 1.73 -3.31
N ALA A 187 -7.30 1.35 -4.45
CA ALA A 187 -7.33 -0.01 -4.95
C ALA A 187 -6.00 -0.68 -4.64
N GLY A 188 -6.05 -1.76 -3.88
CA GLY A 188 -4.92 -2.63 -3.59
C GLY A 188 -4.91 -3.82 -4.56
N TRP A 189 -3.82 -4.00 -5.30
CA TRP A 189 -3.63 -5.10 -6.25
C TRP A 189 -2.63 -6.08 -5.65
N LYS A 190 -3.10 -7.26 -5.23
CA LYS A 190 -2.27 -8.32 -4.66
C LYS A 190 -2.04 -9.40 -5.70
N LEU A 191 -0.78 -9.73 -5.95
CA LEU A 191 -0.39 -10.76 -6.92
C LEU A 191 -0.92 -12.11 -6.44
N TYR A 192 -1.70 -12.79 -7.28
CA TYR A 192 -2.28 -14.09 -6.98
C TYR A 192 -1.42 -15.24 -7.51
N ALA A 193 -0.98 -15.11 -8.75
CA ALA A 193 -0.16 -16.08 -9.47
C ALA A 193 0.94 -15.34 -10.24
N PRO A 194 1.95 -16.05 -10.79
CA PRO A 194 2.82 -15.49 -11.81
C PRO A 194 2.03 -14.81 -12.95
N ASP A 195 2.72 -14.01 -13.77
CA ASP A 195 2.16 -13.43 -15.01
C ASP A 195 1.10 -12.33 -14.85
N ASN A 196 1.26 -11.48 -13.83
CA ASN A 196 0.48 -10.26 -13.64
C ASN A 196 -1.03 -10.49 -13.38
N THR A 197 -1.35 -11.57 -12.69
CA THR A 197 -2.71 -11.87 -12.26
C THR A 197 -2.93 -11.38 -10.82
N TYR A 198 -3.93 -10.53 -10.59
CA TYR A 198 -4.13 -9.83 -9.31
C TYR A 198 -5.52 -10.04 -8.72
N VAL A 199 -5.56 -10.33 -7.42
CA VAL A 199 -6.74 -10.05 -6.59
C VAL A 199 -6.76 -8.55 -6.32
N ILE A 200 -7.92 -7.93 -6.50
CA ILE A 200 -8.07 -6.47 -6.38
C ILE A 200 -9.16 -6.17 -5.37
N ASP A 201 -8.77 -5.41 -4.34
CA ASP A 201 -9.66 -4.90 -3.31
C ASP A 201 -9.73 -3.38 -3.38
N LEU A 202 -10.94 -2.83 -3.35
CA LEU A 202 -11.16 -1.39 -3.26
C LEU A 202 -11.53 -1.03 -1.83
N ILE A 203 -10.66 -0.27 -1.18
CA ILE A 203 -10.64 -0.07 0.26
C ILE A 203 -10.84 1.41 0.57
N ARG A 204 -11.76 1.69 1.51
CA ARG A 204 -12.08 3.00 2.04
C ARG A 204 -11.58 3.11 3.47
N PHE A 205 -10.85 4.17 3.76
CA PHE A 205 -10.54 4.64 5.11
C PHE A 205 -11.28 5.94 5.40
N ASP A 206 -12.08 5.97 6.48
CA ASP A 206 -12.89 7.13 6.86
C ASP A 206 -12.27 8.04 7.95
N GLY A 207 -10.97 7.85 8.21
CA GLY A 207 -10.25 8.45 9.34
C GLY A 207 -10.29 7.61 10.62
N LYS A 208 -11.21 6.64 10.72
CA LYS A 208 -11.37 5.77 11.89
C LYS A 208 -11.26 4.30 11.55
N LYS A 209 -11.99 3.84 10.53
CA LYS A 209 -12.08 2.44 10.14
C LYS A 209 -11.76 2.23 8.67
N VAL A 210 -11.33 1.01 8.37
CA VAL A 210 -11.11 0.53 7.02
C VAL A 210 -12.26 -0.39 6.61
N THR A 211 -12.83 -0.17 5.43
CA THR A 211 -13.98 -0.92 4.90
C THR A 211 -13.86 -1.11 3.39
N TYR A 212 -14.56 -2.10 2.82
CA TYR A 212 -14.67 -2.21 1.37
C TYR A 212 -15.53 -1.10 0.77
N ALA A 213 -15.05 -0.46 -0.29
CA ALA A 213 -15.77 0.57 -1.04
C ALA A 213 -16.64 -0.02 -2.16
N LYS A 214 -17.52 -0.97 -1.82
CA LYS A 214 -18.37 -1.70 -2.78
C LYS A 214 -19.22 -0.80 -3.68
N ASP A 215 -19.59 0.38 -3.18
CA ASP A 215 -20.34 1.39 -3.92
C ASP A 215 -19.60 1.96 -5.15
N LEU A 216 -18.27 1.85 -5.16
CA LEU A 216 -17.42 2.31 -6.27
C LEU A 216 -17.05 1.17 -7.24
N TYR A 217 -17.42 -0.08 -6.95
CA TYR A 217 -16.99 -1.25 -7.74
C TYR A 217 -17.41 -1.13 -9.20
N LYS A 218 -18.67 -0.76 -9.45
CA LYS A 218 -19.22 -0.69 -10.81
C LYS A 218 -18.36 0.16 -11.74
N GLU A 219 -17.91 1.32 -11.27
CA GLU A 219 -17.14 2.25 -12.10
C GLU A 219 -15.65 1.88 -12.12
N TYR A 220 -15.06 1.54 -10.97
CA TYR A 220 -13.64 1.19 -10.90
C TYR A 220 -13.32 -0.10 -11.69
N PHE A 221 -14.12 -1.16 -11.53
CA PHE A 221 -13.85 -2.44 -12.16
C PHE A 221 -14.01 -2.42 -13.68
N LYS A 222 -14.62 -1.40 -14.29
CA LYS A 222 -14.54 -1.23 -15.77
C LYS A 222 -13.10 -1.05 -16.24
N ASN A 223 -12.25 -0.38 -15.46
CA ASN A 223 -10.83 -0.24 -15.78
C ASN A 223 -10.07 -1.55 -15.56
N VAL A 224 -10.44 -2.32 -14.53
CA VAL A 224 -9.89 -3.66 -14.29
C VAL A 224 -10.28 -4.64 -15.42
N VAL A 225 -11.51 -4.55 -15.94
CA VAL A 225 -11.95 -5.32 -17.12
C VAL A 225 -11.10 -4.97 -18.34
N LYS A 226 -10.81 -3.69 -18.58
CA LYS A 226 -9.90 -3.27 -19.67
C LYS A 226 -8.50 -3.83 -19.48
N TYR A 227 -7.99 -3.81 -18.25
CA TYR A 227 -6.69 -4.39 -17.92
C TYR A 227 -6.61 -5.86 -18.29
N TYR A 228 -7.56 -6.69 -17.81
CA TYR A 228 -7.56 -8.12 -18.11
C TYR A 228 -7.77 -8.40 -19.60
N LYS A 229 -8.69 -7.70 -20.27
CA LYS A 229 -8.86 -7.81 -21.73
C LYS A 229 -7.58 -7.44 -22.50
N GLY A 230 -6.73 -6.57 -21.96
CA GLY A 230 -5.47 -6.16 -22.57
C GLY A 230 -4.32 -7.16 -22.42
N ILE A 231 -4.34 -8.02 -21.38
CA ILE A 231 -3.29 -9.02 -21.13
C ILE A 231 -3.69 -10.43 -21.60
N ILE A 232 -4.98 -10.73 -21.67
CA ILE A 232 -5.48 -12.04 -22.11
C ILE A 232 -5.35 -12.16 -23.63
N LYS A 233 -4.58 -13.16 -24.06
CA LYS A 233 -4.56 -13.60 -25.46
C LYS A 233 -5.81 -14.42 -25.76
N GLU A 234 -6.29 -14.39 -27.00
CA GLU A 234 -7.52 -15.08 -27.40
C GLU A 234 -7.52 -16.58 -27.08
N ASN A 235 -6.36 -17.24 -27.21
CA ASN A 235 -6.13 -18.65 -26.90
C ASN A 235 -5.44 -18.87 -25.54
N SER A 236 -5.59 -17.94 -24.59
CA SER A 236 -4.99 -18.08 -23.26
C SER A 236 -5.49 -19.34 -22.56
N LEU A 237 -4.55 -20.18 -22.12
CA LEU A 237 -4.79 -21.40 -21.34
C LEU A 237 -4.59 -21.18 -19.83
N ASP A 238 -4.54 -19.92 -19.39
CA ASP A 238 -4.46 -19.56 -17.98
C ASP A 238 -5.87 -19.37 -17.41
N VAL A 239 -6.30 -20.35 -16.60
CA VAL A 239 -7.61 -20.35 -15.91
C VAL A 239 -7.77 -19.10 -15.03
N SER A 240 -6.68 -18.63 -14.42
CA SER A 240 -6.72 -17.52 -13.47
C SER A 240 -7.09 -16.22 -14.16
N GLN A 241 -6.54 -15.96 -15.34
CA GLN A 241 -6.86 -14.75 -16.10
C GLN A 241 -8.34 -14.69 -16.46
N TRP A 242 -8.92 -15.81 -16.91
CA TRP A 242 -10.35 -15.89 -17.22
C TRP A 242 -11.22 -15.71 -15.97
N TYR A 243 -10.81 -16.30 -14.84
CA TYR A 243 -11.50 -16.13 -13.57
C TYR A 243 -11.52 -14.66 -13.12
N PHE A 244 -10.37 -13.99 -13.09
CA PHE A 244 -10.31 -12.60 -12.64
C PHE A 244 -10.92 -11.61 -13.63
N LEU A 245 -10.92 -11.92 -14.93
CA LEU A 245 -11.73 -11.16 -15.90
C LEU A 245 -13.22 -11.29 -15.58
N ALA A 246 -13.71 -12.51 -15.35
CA ALA A 246 -15.10 -12.76 -15.00
C ALA A 246 -15.50 -12.08 -13.68
N ASP A 247 -14.73 -12.23 -12.61
CA ASP A 247 -14.95 -11.56 -11.33
C ASP A 247 -15.01 -10.03 -11.50
N SER A 248 -14.10 -9.46 -12.29
CA SER A 248 -14.09 -8.04 -12.60
C SER A 248 -15.34 -7.60 -13.37
N GLN A 249 -15.81 -8.41 -14.32
CA GLN A 249 -17.05 -8.15 -15.06
C GLN A 249 -18.28 -8.23 -14.15
N VAL A 250 -18.33 -9.18 -13.21
CA VAL A 250 -19.39 -9.26 -12.20
C VAL A 250 -19.40 -7.99 -11.35
N LYS A 251 -18.25 -7.58 -10.80
CA LYS A 251 -18.10 -6.36 -9.99
C LYS A 251 -18.40 -5.07 -10.75
N ALA A 252 -18.22 -5.07 -12.08
CA ALA A 252 -18.58 -3.98 -12.98
C ALA A 252 -20.06 -3.99 -13.45
N ASN A 253 -20.87 -4.95 -12.98
CA ASN A 253 -22.24 -5.23 -13.45
C ASN A 253 -22.34 -5.55 -14.95
N MET A 254 -21.26 -6.09 -15.55
CA MET A 254 -21.20 -6.54 -16.94
C MET A 254 -21.55 -8.03 -17.03
N TYR A 255 -22.74 -8.40 -16.53
CA TYR A 255 -23.07 -9.80 -16.26
C TYR A 255 -23.12 -10.70 -17.51
N ASN A 256 -23.57 -10.21 -18.65
CA ASN A 256 -23.57 -11.00 -19.89
C ASN A 256 -22.13 -11.31 -20.36
N ASP A 257 -21.24 -10.31 -20.30
CA ASP A 257 -19.81 -10.45 -20.56
C ASP A 257 -19.17 -11.44 -19.56
N ALA A 258 -19.54 -11.35 -18.27
CA ALA A 258 -19.08 -12.27 -17.24
C ALA A 258 -19.44 -13.72 -17.56
N LEU A 259 -20.69 -14.00 -17.95
CA LEU A 259 -21.13 -15.36 -18.32
C LEU A 259 -20.30 -15.95 -19.47
N ILE A 260 -19.90 -15.14 -20.45
CA ILE A 260 -19.02 -15.58 -21.54
C ILE A 260 -17.63 -15.94 -21.01
N SER A 261 -17.01 -15.05 -20.22
CA SER A 261 -15.68 -15.29 -19.65
C SER A 261 -15.66 -16.47 -18.68
N ILE A 262 -16.73 -16.66 -17.91
CA ILE A 262 -16.93 -17.82 -17.02
C ILE A 262 -16.89 -19.11 -17.84
N GLN A 263 -17.67 -19.17 -18.93
CA GLN A 263 -17.69 -20.37 -19.77
C GLN A 263 -16.31 -20.66 -20.37
N LYS A 264 -15.62 -19.64 -20.88
CA LYS A 264 -14.23 -19.80 -21.37
C LYS A 264 -13.29 -20.31 -20.28
N GLY A 265 -13.39 -19.77 -19.06
CA GLY A 265 -12.59 -20.22 -17.93
C GLY A 265 -12.83 -21.68 -17.57
N ILE A 266 -14.10 -22.14 -17.59
CA ILE A 266 -14.47 -23.54 -17.38
C ILE A 266 -13.93 -24.43 -18.50
N ASP A 267 -14.04 -24.00 -19.76
CA ASP A 267 -13.56 -24.76 -20.91
C ASP A 267 -12.03 -24.96 -20.82
N VAL A 268 -11.29 -23.89 -20.48
CA VAL A 268 -9.84 -23.95 -20.23
C VAL A 268 -9.52 -24.82 -19.01
N ASN A 269 -10.32 -24.74 -17.94
CA ASN A 269 -10.09 -25.57 -16.75
C ASN A 269 -10.25 -27.07 -17.05
N ASN A 270 -11.11 -27.43 -17.99
CA ASN A 270 -11.30 -28.81 -18.45
C ASN A 270 -10.28 -29.25 -19.51
N ASP A 271 -9.52 -28.31 -20.09
CA ASP A 271 -8.44 -28.64 -21.01
C ASP A 271 -7.30 -29.37 -20.27
N LYS A 272 -6.75 -30.39 -20.94
CA LYS A 272 -5.60 -31.17 -20.45
C LYS A 272 -4.29 -30.38 -20.53
N ASN A 273 -4.24 -29.37 -21.40
CA ASN A 273 -3.06 -28.53 -21.66
C ASN A 273 -3.07 -27.22 -20.86
N LYS A 274 -4.00 -27.04 -19.92
CA LYS A 274 -4.06 -25.82 -19.10
C LYS A 274 -2.72 -25.55 -18.41
N THR A 275 -2.35 -24.28 -18.33
CA THR A 275 -1.06 -23.88 -17.74
C THR A 275 -1.06 -24.04 -16.23
N PHE A 276 -2.18 -23.72 -15.58
CA PHE A 276 -2.32 -23.78 -14.13
C PHE A 276 -3.78 -24.01 -13.72
N GLY A 277 -4.02 -24.96 -12.82
CA GLY A 277 -5.35 -25.22 -12.24
C GLY A 277 -5.52 -24.48 -10.92
N ALA A 278 -5.77 -23.17 -10.97
CA ALA A 278 -5.96 -22.34 -9.78
C ALA A 278 -7.36 -22.47 -9.16
N PHE A 279 -8.37 -22.62 -10.01
CA PHE A 279 -9.77 -22.45 -9.63
C PHE A 279 -10.57 -23.72 -9.87
N SER A 280 -11.48 -23.98 -8.96
CA SER A 280 -12.46 -25.04 -9.07
C SER A 280 -13.69 -24.59 -9.85
N ASP A 281 -14.42 -25.55 -10.43
CA ASP A 281 -15.66 -25.25 -11.14
C ASP A 281 -16.69 -24.56 -10.22
N THR A 282 -16.68 -24.85 -8.91
CA THR A 282 -17.59 -24.23 -7.95
C THR A 282 -17.35 -22.72 -7.80
N GLU A 283 -16.11 -22.25 -7.91
CA GLU A 283 -15.79 -20.82 -7.91
C GLU A 283 -16.32 -20.13 -9.18
N PHE A 284 -16.20 -20.76 -10.35
CA PHE A 284 -16.82 -20.26 -11.59
C PHE A 284 -18.35 -20.26 -11.51
N TYR A 285 -18.95 -21.31 -10.93
CA TYR A 285 -20.40 -21.37 -10.75
C TYR A 285 -20.93 -20.35 -9.73
N LEU A 286 -20.13 -19.98 -8.72
CA LEU A 286 -20.44 -18.86 -7.84
C LEU A 286 -20.53 -17.55 -8.63
N LEU A 287 -19.54 -17.23 -9.48
CA LEU A 287 -19.58 -16.05 -10.36
C LEU A 287 -20.78 -16.12 -11.34
N LYS A 288 -21.14 -17.32 -11.80
CA LYS A 288 -22.32 -17.54 -12.64
C LYS A 288 -23.61 -17.22 -11.90
N ALA A 289 -23.77 -17.70 -10.67
CA ALA A 289 -24.93 -17.41 -9.83
C ALA A 289 -25.04 -15.90 -9.53
N GLN A 290 -23.93 -15.23 -9.23
CA GLN A 290 -23.87 -13.77 -9.06
C GLN A 290 -24.30 -13.03 -10.32
N SER A 291 -23.82 -13.44 -11.49
CA SER A 291 -24.19 -12.85 -12.78
C SER A 291 -25.67 -13.03 -13.07
N LEU A 292 -26.22 -14.22 -12.81
CA LEU A 292 -27.65 -14.51 -13.00
C LEU A 292 -28.53 -13.70 -12.05
N ASN A 293 -28.15 -13.56 -10.78
CA ASN A 293 -28.86 -12.68 -9.83
C ASN A 293 -28.81 -11.23 -10.30
N GLY A 294 -27.66 -10.76 -10.78
CA GLY A 294 -27.50 -9.42 -11.36
C GLY A 294 -28.40 -9.17 -12.59
N LEU A 295 -28.63 -10.21 -13.39
CA LEU A 295 -29.56 -10.22 -14.53
C LEU A 295 -31.03 -10.45 -14.12
N LYS A 296 -31.32 -10.54 -12.83
CA LYS A 296 -32.65 -10.85 -12.27
C LYS A 296 -33.20 -12.23 -12.66
N LYS A 297 -32.32 -13.15 -13.07
CA LYS A 297 -32.62 -14.55 -13.35
C LYS A 297 -32.52 -15.36 -12.06
N TYR A 298 -33.34 -15.00 -11.08
CA TYR A 298 -33.20 -15.47 -9.70
C TYR A 298 -33.41 -16.98 -9.55
N ASP A 299 -34.34 -17.58 -10.31
CA ASP A 299 -34.55 -19.02 -10.29
C ASP A 299 -33.36 -19.79 -10.89
N GLU A 300 -32.78 -19.31 -12.01
CA GLU A 300 -31.57 -19.90 -12.59
C GLU A 300 -30.38 -19.77 -11.61
N SER A 301 -30.22 -18.60 -11.00
CA SER A 301 -29.16 -18.34 -10.01
C SER A 301 -29.29 -19.28 -8.80
N LYS A 302 -30.51 -19.39 -8.25
CA LYS A 302 -30.84 -20.29 -7.14
C LYS A 302 -30.41 -21.72 -7.47
N THR A 303 -30.89 -22.28 -8.59
CA THR A 303 -30.54 -23.65 -9.01
C THR A 303 -29.03 -23.84 -9.14
N VAL A 304 -28.34 -22.94 -9.84
CA VAL A 304 -26.87 -23.02 -10.02
C VAL A 304 -26.15 -22.98 -8.67
N SER A 305 -26.56 -22.09 -7.76
CA SER A 305 -25.94 -21.94 -6.45
C SER A 305 -26.20 -23.15 -5.53
N GLU A 306 -27.39 -23.74 -5.55
CA GLU A 306 -27.73 -24.93 -4.76
C GLU A 306 -26.94 -26.15 -5.23
N ASP A 307 -26.87 -26.38 -6.54
CA ASP A 307 -26.06 -27.46 -7.12
C ASP A 307 -24.57 -27.28 -6.78
N SER A 308 -24.10 -26.04 -6.80
CA SER A 308 -22.71 -25.71 -6.45
C SER A 308 -22.43 -25.94 -4.97
N ALA A 309 -23.38 -25.63 -4.08
CA ALA A 309 -23.26 -25.90 -2.65
C ALA A 309 -23.11 -27.41 -2.39
N VAL A 310 -23.91 -28.25 -3.05
CA VAL A 310 -23.81 -29.71 -2.93
C VAL A 310 -22.44 -30.22 -3.39
N LYS A 311 -21.95 -29.72 -4.54
CA LYS A 311 -20.61 -30.09 -5.03
C LYS A 311 -19.50 -29.67 -4.06
N GLN A 312 -19.59 -28.47 -3.49
CA GLN A 312 -18.59 -27.96 -2.56
C GLN A 312 -18.61 -28.71 -1.22
N ILE A 313 -19.79 -29.08 -0.71
CA ILE A 313 -19.92 -29.95 0.47
C ILE A 313 -19.27 -31.30 0.22
N ASN A 314 -19.57 -31.94 -0.91
CA ASN A 314 -18.98 -33.23 -1.27
C ASN A 314 -17.44 -33.14 -1.40
N LYS A 315 -16.91 -32.01 -1.89
CA LYS A 315 -15.46 -31.75 -1.93
C LYS A 315 -14.86 -31.70 -0.51
N LEU A 316 -15.48 -30.92 0.38
CA LEU A 316 -15.06 -30.79 1.77
C LEU A 316 -15.11 -32.13 2.54
N GLU A 317 -16.10 -32.99 2.25
CA GLU A 317 -16.23 -34.30 2.90
C GLU A 317 -15.18 -35.32 2.45
N LYS A 318 -14.82 -35.29 1.15
CA LYS A 318 -13.84 -36.19 0.52
C LYS A 318 -12.39 -35.84 0.86
N ASN A 319 -12.10 -34.60 1.24
CA ASN A 319 -10.76 -34.17 1.58
C ASN A 319 -10.34 -34.71 2.97
N THR A 320 -10.00 -36.00 3.03
CA THR A 320 -9.66 -36.72 4.27
C THR A 320 -8.33 -36.32 4.88
N LYS A 321 -7.37 -35.79 4.10
CA LYS A 321 -6.09 -35.26 4.65
C LYS A 321 -6.26 -33.92 5.37
N ALA A 322 -7.25 -33.12 4.99
CA ALA A 322 -7.59 -31.85 5.67
C ALA A 322 -8.61 -32.03 6.82
N LYS A 323 -9.15 -33.24 7.03
CA LYS A 323 -10.00 -33.53 8.20
C LYS A 323 -9.23 -33.48 9.52
N ASP A 324 -7.93 -33.79 9.48
CA ASP A 324 -7.05 -33.82 10.65
C ASP A 324 -6.42 -32.45 10.96
N ASP A 325 -6.33 -31.57 9.97
CA ASP A 325 -5.94 -30.17 10.14
C ASP A 325 -6.97 -29.22 9.49
N LYS A 326 -8.10 -29.04 10.18
CA LYS A 326 -9.17 -28.10 9.76
C LYS A 326 -8.74 -26.63 9.79
N ASN A 327 -7.49 -26.35 10.17
CA ASN A 327 -6.87 -25.03 10.13
C ASN A 327 -5.94 -24.87 8.92
N ASP A 328 -5.85 -25.88 8.03
CA ASP A 328 -5.20 -25.72 6.73
C ASP A 328 -5.89 -24.62 5.91
N PHE A 329 -5.09 -23.72 5.34
CA PHE A 329 -5.59 -22.55 4.61
C PHE A 329 -6.41 -22.94 3.37
N SER A 330 -6.06 -24.02 2.69
CA SER A 330 -6.80 -24.52 1.52
C SER A 330 -8.19 -25.00 1.93
N TYR A 331 -8.30 -25.72 3.05
CA TYR A 331 -9.59 -26.14 3.61
C TYR A 331 -10.46 -24.94 4.01
N MET A 332 -9.88 -23.96 4.71
CA MET A 332 -10.60 -22.74 5.07
C MET A 332 -11.04 -21.94 3.84
N ASN A 333 -10.25 -21.92 2.78
CA ASN A 333 -10.64 -21.32 1.51
C ASN A 333 -11.84 -22.04 0.88
N ASP A 334 -11.87 -23.37 0.91
CA ASP A 334 -13.02 -24.15 0.46
C ASP A 334 -14.28 -23.91 1.30
N GLU A 335 -14.15 -23.74 2.62
CA GLU A 335 -15.24 -23.31 3.50
C GLU A 335 -15.72 -21.90 3.13
N LYS A 336 -14.80 -20.98 2.83
CA LYS A 336 -15.13 -19.61 2.41
C LYS A 336 -15.91 -19.58 1.09
N VAL A 337 -15.54 -20.40 0.11
CA VAL A 337 -16.31 -20.56 -1.13
C VAL A 337 -17.73 -21.06 -0.84
N LEU A 338 -17.90 -22.03 0.06
CA LEU A 338 -19.22 -22.52 0.46
C LEU A 338 -20.06 -21.42 1.13
N ALA A 339 -19.44 -20.61 2.00
CA ALA A 339 -20.10 -19.46 2.61
C ALA A 339 -20.61 -18.48 1.53
N ASP A 340 -19.78 -18.13 0.55
CA ASP A 340 -20.17 -17.20 -0.51
C ASP A 340 -21.28 -17.77 -1.40
N ILE A 341 -21.27 -19.08 -1.66
CA ILE A 341 -22.38 -19.76 -2.35
C ILE A 341 -23.68 -19.62 -1.54
N TYR A 342 -23.66 -19.89 -0.24
CA TYR A 342 -24.85 -19.73 0.61
C TYR A 342 -25.36 -18.28 0.68
N LEU A 343 -24.46 -17.30 0.72
CA LEU A 343 -24.82 -15.89 0.66
C LEU A 343 -25.52 -15.57 -0.67
N GLU A 344 -25.01 -16.09 -1.78
CA GLU A 344 -25.60 -15.87 -3.09
C GLU A 344 -26.97 -16.56 -3.23
N THR A 345 -27.09 -17.80 -2.75
CA THR A 345 -28.38 -18.52 -2.69
C THR A 345 -29.41 -17.76 -1.86
N ALA A 346 -28.99 -17.20 -0.71
CA ALA A 346 -29.86 -16.38 0.12
C ALA A 346 -30.39 -15.15 -0.63
N LYS A 347 -29.52 -14.45 -1.39
CA LYS A 347 -29.92 -13.32 -2.25
C LYS A 347 -30.96 -13.75 -3.28
N SER A 348 -30.78 -14.90 -3.94
CA SER A 348 -31.76 -15.41 -4.91
C SER A 348 -33.13 -15.63 -4.26
N TYR A 349 -33.17 -16.29 -3.10
CA TYR A 349 -34.41 -16.55 -2.36
C TYR A 349 -35.11 -15.27 -1.88
N TYR A 350 -34.37 -14.27 -1.37
CA TYR A 350 -34.97 -12.99 -0.98
C TYR A 350 -35.57 -12.24 -2.17
N ASN A 351 -34.90 -12.25 -3.33
CA ASN A 351 -35.43 -11.65 -4.55
C ASN A 351 -36.68 -12.37 -5.07
N LEU A 352 -36.76 -13.69 -4.89
CA LEU A 352 -37.96 -14.50 -5.15
C LEU A 352 -39.06 -14.38 -4.08
N LYS A 353 -38.88 -13.50 -3.08
CA LYS A 353 -39.81 -13.30 -1.95
C LYS A 353 -40.00 -14.53 -1.06
N GLN A 354 -39.06 -15.48 -1.10
CA GLN A 354 -39.04 -16.68 -0.27
C GLN A 354 -38.20 -16.43 0.99
N VAL A 355 -38.74 -15.60 1.89
CA VAL A 355 -38.01 -15.03 3.03
C VAL A 355 -37.44 -16.10 3.97
N ASP A 356 -38.20 -17.13 4.29
CA ASP A 356 -37.77 -18.17 5.25
C ASP A 356 -36.58 -18.97 4.71
N LYS A 357 -36.60 -19.31 3.42
CA LYS A 357 -35.49 -19.98 2.73
C LYS A 357 -34.27 -19.06 2.65
N GLY A 358 -34.48 -17.79 2.29
CA GLY A 358 -33.40 -16.79 2.29
C GLY A 358 -32.72 -16.67 3.65
N MET A 359 -33.50 -16.66 4.73
CA MET A 359 -32.98 -16.64 6.11
C MET A 359 -32.20 -17.91 6.44
N GLN A 360 -32.72 -19.09 6.06
CA GLN A 360 -32.04 -20.37 6.30
C GLN A 360 -30.64 -20.40 5.68
N TYR A 361 -30.50 -19.98 4.42
CA TYR A 361 -29.20 -19.92 3.75
C TYR A 361 -28.28 -18.84 4.34
N TYR A 362 -28.83 -17.69 4.72
CA TYR A 362 -28.06 -16.64 5.38
C TYR A 362 -27.49 -17.08 6.73
N GLN A 363 -28.25 -17.86 7.52
CA GLN A 363 -27.76 -18.43 8.77
C GLN A 363 -26.60 -19.43 8.54
N LYS A 364 -26.68 -20.26 7.48
CA LYS A 364 -25.56 -21.14 7.10
C LYS A 364 -24.31 -20.35 6.72
N TYR A 365 -24.47 -19.27 5.96
CA TYR A 365 -23.40 -18.33 5.64
C TYR A 365 -22.74 -17.78 6.91
N LEU A 366 -23.53 -17.23 7.84
CA LEU A 366 -23.01 -16.65 9.08
C LEU A 366 -22.29 -17.68 9.97
N ALA A 367 -22.79 -18.92 10.03
CA ALA A 367 -22.16 -19.99 10.79
C ALA A 367 -20.74 -20.30 10.28
N ILE A 368 -20.55 -20.33 8.96
CA ILE A 368 -19.22 -20.55 8.37
C ILE A 368 -18.32 -19.33 8.59
N ILE A 369 -18.80 -18.10 8.33
CA ILE A 369 -18.00 -16.89 8.53
C ILE A 369 -17.48 -16.79 9.97
N LYS A 370 -18.35 -17.02 10.96
CA LYS A 370 -17.94 -17.03 12.38
C LYS A 370 -16.88 -18.10 12.67
N THR A 371 -16.99 -19.26 12.02
CA THR A 371 -16.00 -20.34 12.16
C THR A 371 -14.65 -19.92 11.57
N LEU A 372 -14.65 -19.31 10.38
CA LEU A 372 -13.44 -18.80 9.73
C LEU A 372 -12.78 -17.66 10.52
N GLU A 373 -13.58 -16.76 11.11
CA GLU A 373 -13.08 -15.72 12.02
C GLU A 373 -12.37 -16.33 13.23
N ASN A 374 -12.97 -17.32 13.87
CA ASN A 374 -12.36 -18.01 15.02
C ASN A 374 -11.08 -18.78 14.66
N LYS A 375 -10.94 -19.21 13.41
CA LYS A 375 -9.74 -19.89 12.89
C LYS A 375 -8.66 -18.91 12.42
N GLY A 376 -8.89 -17.60 12.50
CA GLY A 376 -7.93 -16.59 12.07
C GLY A 376 -7.84 -16.40 10.54
N TYR A 377 -8.79 -16.94 9.76
CA TYR A 377 -8.75 -16.85 8.29
C TYR A 377 -8.68 -15.40 7.76
N PHE A 378 -9.22 -14.44 8.53
CA PHE A 378 -9.23 -13.02 8.19
C PHE A 378 -8.22 -12.18 8.99
N GLU A 379 -7.27 -12.79 9.70
CA GLU A 379 -6.28 -12.05 10.50
C GLU A 379 -5.46 -11.09 9.65
N ASP A 380 -5.05 -11.54 8.47
CA ASP A 380 -4.31 -10.74 7.49
C ASP A 380 -5.20 -9.78 6.68
N SER A 381 -6.53 -9.85 6.82
CA SER A 381 -7.44 -8.91 6.16
C SER A 381 -7.37 -7.55 6.84
N ILE A 382 -7.15 -6.52 6.04
CA ILE A 382 -7.24 -5.13 6.52
C ILE A 382 -8.67 -4.74 6.86
N VAL A 383 -9.66 -5.26 6.13
CA VAL A 383 -11.07 -5.03 6.44
C VAL A 383 -11.53 -6.08 7.43
N LYS A 384 -11.85 -5.65 8.65
CA LYS A 384 -12.28 -6.55 9.73
C LYS A 384 -13.78 -6.89 9.71
N ASP A 385 -14.59 -6.17 8.94
CA ASP A 385 -16.03 -6.46 8.76
C ASP A 385 -16.21 -7.42 7.57
N ASN A 386 -16.13 -8.73 7.84
CA ASN A 386 -16.13 -9.79 6.83
C ASN A 386 -17.53 -10.35 6.51
N ALA A 387 -18.51 -10.07 7.36
CA ALA A 387 -19.88 -10.54 7.20
C ALA A 387 -20.76 -9.52 6.46
N GLU A 388 -21.42 -9.95 5.39
CA GLU A 388 -22.41 -9.12 4.71
C GLU A 388 -23.66 -8.96 5.57
N LYS A 389 -24.03 -7.71 5.87
CA LYS A 389 -25.18 -7.39 6.72
C LYS A 389 -26.49 -7.76 6.03
N LEU A 390 -27.39 -8.44 6.74
CA LEU A 390 -28.69 -8.88 6.23
C LEU A 390 -29.49 -7.79 5.51
N GLN A 391 -29.47 -6.55 6.03
CA GLN A 391 -30.19 -5.43 5.42
C GLN A 391 -29.71 -5.09 3.99
N LYS A 392 -28.46 -5.41 3.65
CA LYS A 392 -27.93 -5.23 2.28
C LYS A 392 -28.33 -6.36 1.32
N ILE A 393 -28.80 -7.48 1.87
CA ILE A 393 -29.12 -8.71 1.14
C ILE A 393 -30.62 -8.78 0.82
N LYS A 394 -31.45 -8.30 1.75
CA LYS A 394 -32.89 -8.06 1.53
C LYS A 394 -33.10 -6.90 0.56
#